data_AF-A0A2T5LZW5-F1
#
_entry.id   AF-A0A2T5LZW5-F1
#
_cell.length_a   1.000
_cell.length_b   1.000
_cell.length_c   1.000
_cell.angle_alpha   90.00
_cell.angle_beta   90.00
_cell.angle_gamma   90.00
#
_symmetry.space_group_name_H-M   'P 1'
#
loop_
_entity.id
_entity.type
_entity.pdbx_description
1 polymer ?
#
loop_
_entity_poly.entity_id
_entity_poly.type
_entity_poly.pdbx_seq_one_letter_code
_entity_poly.pdbx_strand_id
1 'polypeptide(L)'
;MSEPIQCIVSYPAKTAAGAAARFDREYYLNVHMPNTEKAWGPHGMKSWSAAEFPAEHPLDGSDMPFVVQTTVTFESEEKLRAAFLAPGTKETTTNSDKFTDVKPVIWVGKVAGSKTL
;
A
#
# COMPACT_ATOMS: atom_id res chain seq x y z
N MET A 1 -13.23 -22.56 -3.97
CA MET A 1 -13.43 -21.11 -4.18
C MET A 1 -12.21 -20.41 -3.63
N SER A 2 -11.58 -19.48 -4.36
CA SER A 2 -10.44 -18.76 -3.81
C SER A 2 -10.92 -17.76 -2.75
N GLU A 3 -10.24 -17.71 -1.61
CA GLU A 3 -10.54 -16.76 -0.55
C GLU A 3 -9.86 -15.43 -0.87
N PRO A 4 -10.62 -14.32 -0.98
CA PRO A 4 -10.01 -13.02 -1.21
C PRO A 4 -9.13 -12.65 -0.02
N ILE A 5 -7.99 -12.05 -0.33
CA ILE A 5 -7.04 -11.54 0.64
C ILE A 5 -6.91 -10.03 0.49
N GLN A 6 -6.40 -9.38 1.54
CA GLN A 6 -5.97 -8.00 1.50
C GLN A 6 -4.46 -7.94 1.71
N CYS A 7 -3.76 -7.34 0.74
CA CYS A 7 -2.38 -6.90 0.86
C CYS A 7 -2.41 -5.46 1.37
N ILE A 8 -1.77 -5.21 2.51
CA ILE A 8 -1.77 -3.91 3.15
C ILE A 8 -0.34 -3.38 3.12
N VAL A 9 -0.20 -2.15 2.62
CA VAL A 9 1.07 -1.48 2.37
C VAL A 9 1.04 -0.14 3.08
N SER A 10 1.84 0.01 4.15
CA SER A 10 1.84 1.23 4.96
C SER A 10 3.24 1.85 5.02
N TYR A 11 3.33 3.16 4.80
CA TYR A 11 4.60 3.89 4.83
C TYR A 11 4.78 4.58 6.18
N PRO A 12 5.86 4.30 6.93
CA PRO A 12 6.11 4.91 8.23
C PRO A 12 6.11 6.45 8.17
N ALA A 13 5.58 7.09 9.21
CA ALA A 13 5.60 8.55 9.30
C ALA A 13 6.97 9.13 9.63
N LYS A 14 7.88 8.29 10.14
CA LYS A 14 9.25 8.65 10.51
C LYS A 14 10.25 7.72 9.84
N THR A 15 11.41 8.26 9.50
CA THR A 15 12.58 7.49 9.07
C THR A 15 13.15 6.68 10.23
N ALA A 16 14.07 5.75 9.94
CA ALA A 16 14.76 4.97 10.98
C ALA A 16 15.54 5.85 11.98
N ALA A 17 15.93 7.07 11.58
CA ALA A 17 16.59 8.05 12.44
C ALA A 17 15.61 8.92 13.25
N GLY A 18 14.29 8.73 13.10
CA GLY A 18 13.26 9.45 13.82
C GLY A 18 12.81 10.77 13.18
N ALA A 19 13.40 11.18 12.05
CA ALA A 19 12.96 12.36 11.29
C ALA A 19 11.64 12.09 10.54
N ALA A 20 10.84 13.12 10.27
CA ALA A 20 9.62 12.99 9.46
C ALA A 20 9.95 12.43 8.07
N ALA A 21 9.16 11.47 7.60
CA ALA A 21 9.32 10.87 6.27
C ALA A 21 8.92 11.86 5.17
N ARG A 22 9.71 11.93 4.10
CA ARG A 22 9.28 12.59 2.87
C ARG A 22 8.26 11.69 2.19
N PHE A 23 7.08 12.23 1.86
CA PHE A 23 6.07 11.49 1.11
C PHE A 23 5.29 12.40 0.14
N ASP A 24 5.47 12.20 -1.15
CA ASP A 24 4.72 12.87 -2.22
C ASP A 24 3.44 12.08 -2.53
N ARG A 25 2.33 12.59 -1.98
CA ARG A 25 0.99 12.01 -2.10
C ARG A 25 0.46 12.09 -3.53
N GLU A 26 0.75 13.19 -4.22
CA GLU A 26 0.25 13.40 -5.58
C GLU A 26 0.92 12.42 -6.53
N TYR A 27 2.24 12.26 -6.44
CA TYR A 27 2.95 11.22 -7.19
C TYR A 27 2.46 9.82 -6.82
N TYR A 28 2.21 9.57 -5.53
CA TYR A 28 1.72 8.27 -5.07
C TYR A 28 0.39 7.89 -5.73
N LEU A 29 -0.61 8.79 -5.70
CA LEU A 29 -1.94 8.51 -6.22
C LEU A 29 -2.02 8.60 -7.75
N ASN A 30 -1.31 9.55 -8.38
CA ASN A 30 -1.46 9.80 -9.81
C ASN A 30 -0.45 9.03 -10.68
N VAL A 31 0.62 8.50 -10.10
CA VAL A 31 1.66 7.78 -10.84
C VAL A 31 1.92 6.39 -10.26
N HIS A 32 2.17 6.28 -8.96
CA HIS A 32 2.51 4.99 -8.36
C HIS A 32 1.32 4.02 -8.39
N MET A 33 0.13 4.43 -7.93
CA MET A 33 -1.04 3.55 -7.90
C MET A 33 -1.49 3.09 -9.30
N PRO A 34 -1.59 3.95 -10.34
CA PRO A 34 -1.91 3.50 -11.70
C PRO A 34 -0.88 2.54 -12.29
N ASN A 35 0.41 2.69 -11.96
CA ASN A 35 1.43 1.72 -12.39
C ASN A 35 1.30 0.40 -11.64
N THR A 36 0.99 0.43 -10.34
CA THR A 36 0.68 -0.76 -9.55
C THR A 36 -0.56 -1.48 -10.08
N GLU A 37 -1.63 -0.77 -10.45
CA GLU A 37 -2.80 -1.36 -11.11
C GLU A 37 -2.45 -2.07 -12.41
N LYS A 38 -1.65 -1.43 -13.28
CA LYS A 38 -1.20 -2.04 -14.55
C LYS A 38 -0.36 -3.29 -14.30
N ALA A 39 0.50 -3.26 -13.29
CA ALA A 39 1.36 -4.38 -12.94
C ALA A 39 0.57 -5.52 -12.28
N TRP A 40 -0.36 -5.23 -11.37
CA TRP A 40 -1.00 -6.22 -10.50
C TRP A 40 -2.38 -6.66 -10.98
N GLY A 41 -3.08 -5.84 -11.77
CA GLY A 41 -4.41 -6.12 -12.34
C GLY A 41 -4.46 -7.46 -13.07
N PRO A 42 -3.54 -7.74 -14.02
CA PRO A 42 -3.49 -9.04 -14.71
C PRO A 42 -3.25 -10.24 -13.78
N HIS A 43 -2.74 -10.00 -12.57
CA HIS A 43 -2.44 -11.02 -11.57
C HIS A 43 -3.50 -11.11 -10.47
N GLY A 44 -4.71 -10.62 -10.70
CA GLY A 44 -5.84 -10.85 -9.80
C GLY A 44 -6.03 -9.80 -8.70
N MET A 45 -5.44 -8.61 -8.86
CA MET A 45 -5.85 -7.43 -8.09
C MET A 45 -7.29 -7.05 -8.47
N LYS A 46 -8.13 -6.80 -7.46
CA LYS A 46 -9.57 -6.50 -7.63
C LYS A 46 -9.92 -5.05 -7.33
N SER A 47 -9.27 -4.47 -6.33
CA SER A 47 -9.51 -3.09 -5.91
C SER A 47 -8.37 -2.63 -5.02
N TRP A 48 -8.29 -1.32 -4.80
CA TRP A 48 -7.49 -0.73 -3.75
C TRP A 48 -8.19 0.48 -3.14
N SER A 49 -7.80 0.81 -1.93
CA SER A 49 -8.07 2.10 -1.31
C SER A 49 -6.81 2.59 -0.61
N ALA A 50 -6.60 3.90 -0.57
CA ALA A 50 -5.51 4.53 0.17
C ALA A 50 -6.09 5.49 1.21
N ALA A 51 -5.66 5.33 2.45
CA ALA A 51 -5.98 6.22 3.55
C ALA A 51 -4.73 7.04 3.89
N GLU A 52 -4.85 8.36 3.82
CA GLU A 52 -3.80 9.28 4.27
C GLU A 52 -4.01 9.65 5.72
N PHE A 53 -2.91 9.88 6.41
CA PHE A 53 -2.94 10.22 7.83
C PHE A 53 -2.27 11.57 8.10
N PRO A 54 -2.84 12.39 9.00
CA PRO A 54 -2.19 13.58 9.54
C PRO A 54 -1.00 13.21 10.43
N ALA A 55 -0.25 14.20 10.91
CA ALA A 55 0.88 13.96 11.82
C ALA A 55 0.44 13.46 13.20
N GLU A 56 -0.69 13.97 13.70
CA GLU A 56 -1.28 13.62 14.99
C GLU A 56 -2.63 12.92 14.77
N HIS A 57 -2.87 11.85 15.53
CA HIS A 57 -4.08 11.06 15.44
C HIS A 57 -5.29 11.91 15.90
N PRO A 58 -6.34 12.05 15.06
CA PRO A 58 -7.43 12.99 15.33
C PRO A 58 -8.26 12.73 16.59
N LEU A 59 -8.18 11.54 17.19
CA LEU A 59 -9.01 11.17 18.35
C LEU A 59 -8.30 11.34 19.70
N ASP A 60 -6.97 11.23 19.73
CA ASP A 60 -6.20 11.21 20.98
C ASP A 60 -4.92 12.05 20.94
N GLY A 61 -4.61 12.68 19.80
CA GLY A 61 -3.42 13.53 19.62
C GLY A 61 -2.09 12.77 19.63
N SER A 62 -2.10 11.43 19.61
CA SER A 62 -0.87 10.65 19.55
C SER A 62 -0.19 10.76 18.18
N ASP A 63 1.13 10.58 18.11
CA ASP A 63 1.85 10.57 16.85
C ASP A 63 1.32 9.45 15.92
N MET A 64 1.03 9.80 14.67
CA MET A 64 0.64 8.79 13.68
C MET A 64 1.83 7.90 13.31
N PRO A 65 1.67 6.56 13.29
CA PRO A 65 2.75 5.64 12.92
C PRO A 65 3.05 5.63 11.41
N PHE A 66 2.07 5.99 10.59
CA PHE A 66 2.14 5.92 9.13
C PHE A 66 1.62 7.20 8.48
N VAL A 67 2.16 7.56 7.32
CA VAL A 67 1.68 8.71 6.49
C VAL A 67 0.59 8.30 5.52
N VAL A 68 0.62 7.05 5.06
CA VAL A 68 -0.40 6.44 4.20
C VAL A 68 -0.48 4.94 4.46
N GLN A 69 -1.69 4.38 4.33
CA GLN A 69 -1.95 2.95 4.25
C GLN A 69 -2.79 2.65 3.02
N THR A 70 -2.29 1.76 2.18
CA THR A 70 -3.02 1.25 1.02
C THR A 70 -3.44 -0.18 1.27
N THR A 71 -4.72 -0.45 1.10
CA THR A 71 -5.29 -1.79 1.17
C THR A 71 -5.65 -2.24 -0.23
N VAL A 72 -5.04 -3.33 -0.70
CA VAL A 72 -5.27 -3.90 -2.03
C VAL A 72 -5.94 -5.26 -1.88
N THR A 73 -7.12 -5.44 -2.48
CA THR A 73 -7.81 -6.72 -2.48
C THR A 73 -7.36 -7.58 -3.65
N PHE A 74 -7.03 -8.84 -3.38
CA PHE A 74 -6.61 -9.84 -4.37
C PHE A 74 -7.49 -11.09 -4.32
N GLU A 75 -7.56 -11.79 -5.45
CA GLU A 75 -8.30 -13.07 -5.60
C GLU A 75 -7.83 -14.18 -4.66
N SER A 76 -6.51 -14.25 -4.44
CA SER A 76 -5.88 -15.28 -3.61
C SER A 76 -4.43 -14.91 -3.29
N GLU A 77 -3.84 -15.61 -2.32
CA GLU A 77 -2.43 -15.46 -1.99
C GLU A 77 -1.50 -15.88 -3.13
N GLU A 78 -1.85 -16.94 -3.88
CA GLU A 78 -1.08 -17.39 -5.05
C GLU A 78 -1.00 -16.30 -6.12
N LYS A 79 -2.13 -15.62 -6.36
CA LYS A 79 -2.25 -14.51 -7.31
C LYS A 79 -1.42 -13.30 -6.87
N LEU A 80 -1.46 -12.96 -5.58
CA LEU A 80 -0.59 -11.92 -5.01
C LEU A 80 0.89 -12.27 -5.17
N ARG A 81 1.30 -13.51 -4.88
CA ARG A 81 2.69 -13.96 -5.06
C ARG A 81 3.14 -13.82 -6.51
N ALA A 82 2.28 -14.21 -7.46
CA ALA A 82 2.56 -14.02 -8.89
C ALA A 82 2.73 -12.54 -9.25
N ALA A 83 1.88 -11.66 -8.70
CA ALA A 83 1.99 -10.21 -8.89
C ALA A 83 3.33 -9.68 -8.35
N PHE A 84 3.76 -10.07 -7.15
CA PHE A 84 5.04 -9.64 -6.57
C PHE A 84 6.27 -10.06 -7.38
N LEU A 85 6.19 -11.22 -8.04
CA LEU A 85 7.27 -11.73 -8.89
C LEU A 85 7.25 -11.15 -10.31
N ALA A 86 6.17 -10.47 -10.70
CA ALA A 86 6.03 -9.89 -12.02
C ALA A 86 7.04 -8.76 -12.26
N PRO A 87 7.59 -8.62 -13.48
CA PRO A 87 8.52 -7.54 -13.82
C PRO A 87 7.99 -6.14 -13.49
N GLY A 88 6.69 -5.90 -13.72
CA GLY A 88 6.05 -4.61 -13.43
C GLY A 88 6.14 -4.19 -11.95
N THR A 89 6.18 -5.14 -11.02
CA THR A 89 6.31 -4.84 -9.58
C THR A 89 7.72 -4.37 -9.22
N LYS A 90 8.74 -4.87 -9.93
CA LYS A 90 10.10 -4.36 -9.75
C LYS A 90 10.18 -2.89 -10.18
N GLU A 91 9.53 -2.54 -11.29
CA GLU A 91 9.50 -1.16 -11.79
C GLU A 91 8.77 -0.20 -10.84
N THR A 92 7.66 -0.62 -10.22
CA THR A 92 6.97 0.20 -9.20
C THR A 92 7.82 0.42 -7.96
N THR A 93 8.61 -0.59 -7.56
CA THR A 93 9.51 -0.52 -6.40
C THR A 93 10.74 0.35 -6.67
N THR A 94 11.36 0.26 -7.85
CA THR A 94 12.53 1.07 -8.22
C THR A 94 12.22 2.57 -8.26
N ASN A 95 10.98 2.94 -8.55
CA ASN A 95 10.53 4.33 -8.56
C ASN A 95 10.12 4.87 -7.18
N SER A 96 10.27 4.08 -6.10
CA SER A 96 9.84 4.49 -4.75
C SER A 96 10.55 5.75 -4.25
N ASP A 97 11.85 5.89 -4.56
CA ASP A 97 12.65 7.05 -4.16
C ASP A 97 12.17 8.36 -4.83
N LYS A 98 11.28 8.32 -5.83
CA LYS A 98 10.66 9.53 -6.38
C LYS A 98 9.66 10.16 -5.42
N PHE A 99 8.90 9.34 -4.69
CA PHE A 99 7.84 9.84 -3.81
C PHE A 99 8.09 9.64 -2.33
N THR A 100 8.96 8.71 -1.91
CA THR A 100 9.20 8.45 -0.49
C THR A 100 10.68 8.24 -0.17
N ASP A 101 11.07 8.45 1.08
CA ASP A 101 12.39 8.09 1.62
C ASP A 101 12.33 6.95 2.66
N VAL A 102 11.15 6.41 2.91
CA VAL A 102 10.92 5.26 3.81
C VAL A 102 10.46 4.02 3.04
N LYS A 103 10.85 2.85 3.53
CA LYS A 103 10.35 1.57 3.00
C LYS A 103 8.99 1.26 3.61
N PRO A 104 8.04 0.74 2.81
CA PRO A 104 6.75 0.34 3.35
C PRO A 104 6.88 -0.90 4.22
N VAL A 105 5.98 -1.02 5.18
CA VAL A 105 5.69 -2.26 5.88
C VAL A 105 4.52 -2.93 5.17
N ILE A 106 4.68 -4.22 4.84
CA ILE A 106 3.69 -4.97 4.07
C ILE A 106 3.20 -6.15 4.89
N TRP A 107 1.88 -6.33 4.97
CA TRP A 107 1.26 -7.50 5.57
C TRP A 107 0.10 -8.00 4.72
N VAL A 108 -0.22 -9.29 4.87
CA VAL A 108 -1.28 -9.96 4.10
C VAL A 108 -2.24 -10.62 5.06
N GLY A 109 -3.53 -10.37 4.89
CA GLY A 109 -4.60 -10.93 5.70
C GLY A 109 -5.69 -11.56 4.85
N LYS A 110 -6.31 -12.62 5.38
CA LYS A 110 -7.57 -13.13 4.83
C LYS A 110 -8.71 -12.17 5.16
N VAL A 111 -9.62 -11.95 4.22
CA VAL A 111 -10.82 -11.16 4.47
C VAL A 111 -11.80 -12.01 5.30
N ALA A 112 -11.89 -11.73 6.60
CA ALA A 112 -12.82 -12.41 7.51
C ALA A 112 -14.27 -11.88 7.42
N GLY A 113 -14.47 -10.69 6.85
CA GLY A 113 -15.78 -10.08 6.65
C GLY A 113 -15.67 -8.74 5.92
N SER A 114 -16.70 -8.39 5.16
CA SER A 114 -16.84 -7.07 4.52
C SER A 114 -18.32 -6.77 4.31
N LYS A 115 -18.73 -5.52 4.54
CA LYS A 115 -20.10 -5.04 4.34
C LYS A 115 -20.05 -3.58 3.90
N THR A 116 -20.75 -3.25 2.81
CA THR A 116 -21.09 -1.86 2.46
C THR A 116 -22.46 -1.56 3.04
N LEU A 117 -22.63 -0.41 3.69
CA LEU A 117 -23.89 0.00 4.31
C LEU A 117 -24.76 0.81 3.35
#